data_AF-A0A6C0HZR7-F1
#
_entry.id   AF-A0A6C0HZR7-F1
#
_cell.length_a   1.000
_cell.length_b   1.000
_cell.length_c   1.000
_cell.angle_alpha   90.00
_cell.angle_beta   90.00
_cell.angle_gamma   90.00
#
_symmetry.space_group_name_H-M   'P 1'
#
loop_
_entity.id
_entity.type
_entity.pdbx_description
1 polymer ?
#
loop_
_entity_poly.entity_id
_entity_poly.type
_entity_poly.pdbx_seq_one_letter_code
_entity_poly.pdbx_strand_id
1 'polypeptide(L)' 'MQQVLNEQKEQIQIGKKQFQKMIFLTNALDNGWTVKKNDDSYIFTKKHENKREIFQTKYLEQFIESNRSL' A
#
# COMPACT_ATOMS: atom_id res chain seq x y z
N MET A 1 -17.17 -1.36 42.66
CA MET A 1 -16.31 -2.13 41.74
C MET A 1 -16.36 -1.45 40.38
N GLN A 2 -15.28 -0.83 39.93
CA GLN A 2 -15.15 -0.41 38.53
C GLN A 2 -13.78 -0.90 38.07
N GLN A 3 -13.74 -1.96 37.28
CA GLN A 3 -12.53 -2.37 36.59
C GLN A 3 -12.30 -1.38 35.45
N VAL A 4 -11.25 -0.58 35.57
CA VAL A 4 -10.71 0.22 34.47
C VAL A 4 -10.06 -0.76 33.51
N LEU A 5 -10.66 -0.94 32.33
CA LEU A 5 -10.05 -1.67 31.21
C LEU A 5 -8.77 -0.91 30.83
N ASN A 6 -7.65 -1.49 31.21
CA ASN A 6 -6.33 -0.99 30.87
C ASN A 6 -6.07 -1.40 29.41
N GLU A 7 -6.49 -0.57 28.46
CA GLU A 7 -6.19 -0.77 27.04
C GLU A 7 -4.67 -0.62 26.84
N GLN A 8 -3.97 -1.76 26.83
CA GLN A 8 -2.58 -1.79 26.43
C GLN A 8 -2.54 -1.47 24.94
N LYS A 9 -2.06 -0.27 24.60
CA LYS A 9 -1.78 0.10 23.20
C LYS A 9 -0.76 -0.86 22.62
N GLU A 10 -1.21 -1.78 21.79
CA GLU A 10 -0.34 -2.63 21.01
C GLU A 10 0.50 -1.75 20.06
N GLN A 11 1.82 -1.82 20.19
CA GLN A 11 2.73 -1.16 19.27
C GLN A 11 2.97 -2.09 18.08
N ILE A 12 2.51 -1.67 16.90
CA ILE A 12 2.81 -2.38 15.65
C ILE A 12 4.18 -1.93 15.17
N GLN A 13 5.15 -2.84 15.17
CA GLN A 13 6.42 -2.62 14.48
C GLN A 13 6.28 -2.99 13.02
N ILE A 14 6.61 -2.06 12.14
CA ILE A 14 6.59 -2.29 10.69
C ILE A 14 7.86 -1.77 10.03
N GLY A 15 8.39 -2.58 9.11
CA GLY A 15 9.54 -2.18 8.30
C GLY A 15 9.21 -1.02 7.38
N LYS A 16 10.12 -0.06 7.26
CA LYS A 16 9.97 1.14 6.41
C LYS A 16 9.52 0.81 4.98
N LYS A 17 10.10 -0.22 4.34
CA LYS A 17 9.75 -0.64 2.97
C LYS A 17 8.29 -1.07 2.87
N GLN A 18 7.84 -1.88 3.84
CA GLN A 18 6.47 -2.37 3.87
C GLN A 18 5.48 -1.24 4.12
N PHE A 19 5.81 -0.32 5.03
CA PHE A 19 4.99 0.86 5.30
C PHE A 19 4.83 1.76 4.06
N GLN A 20 5.92 2.02 3.33
CA GLN A 20 5.86 2.80 2.10
C GLN A 20 5.07 2.12 0.99
N LYS A 21 5.20 0.79 0.86
CA LYS A 21 4.38 0.01 -0.07
C LYS A 21 2.89 0.15 0.26
N MET A 22 2.53 0.14 1.54
CA MET A 22 1.14 0.37 1.96
C MET A 22 0.69 1.78 1.63
N ILE A 23 1.48 2.82 1.93
CA ILE A 23 1.14 4.21 1.56
C ILE A 23 0.88 4.33 0.06
N PHE A 24 1.76 3.77 -0.77
CA PHE A 24 1.61 3.82 -2.22
C PHE A 24 0.30 3.16 -2.69
N LEU A 25 0.00 1.97 -2.16
CA LEU A 25 -1.22 1.24 -2.49
C LEU A 25 -2.46 2.01 -2.02
N THR A 26 -2.46 2.53 -0.80
CA THR A 26 -3.57 3.33 -0.25
C THR A 26 -3.80 4.58 -1.09
N ASN A 27 -2.76 5.32 -1.45
CA ASN A 27 -2.88 6.50 -2.32
C ASN A 27 -3.50 6.15 -3.68
N ALA A 28 -3.15 5.00 -4.27
CA ALA A 28 -3.76 4.58 -5.52
C ALA A 28 -5.27 4.30 -5.34
N LEU A 29 -5.65 3.61 -4.25
CA LEU A 29 -7.05 3.35 -3.92
C LEU A 29 -7.84 4.66 -3.73
N ASP A 30 -7.29 5.62 -2.97
CA ASP A 30 -7.91 6.93 -2.72
C ASP A 30 -8.09 7.74 -4.02
N ASN A 31 -7.19 7.55 -4.99
CA ASN A 31 -7.27 8.14 -6.33
C ASN A 31 -8.18 7.36 -7.29
N GLY A 32 -8.95 6.39 -6.81
CA GLY A 32 -9.95 5.65 -7.58
C GLY A 32 -9.39 4.51 -8.42
N TRP A 33 -8.16 4.07 -8.17
CA TRP A 33 -7.62 2.84 -8.77
C TRP A 33 -8.15 1.61 -8.04
N THR A 34 -8.42 0.56 -8.80
CA THR A 34 -8.51 -0.82 -8.30
C THR A 34 -7.13 -1.45 -8.39
N VAL A 35 -6.66 -2.09 -7.33
CA VAL A 35 -5.38 -2.81 -7.31
C VAL A 35 -5.60 -4.29 -7.07
N LYS A 36 -5.11 -5.14 -7.99
CA LYS A 36 -5.14 -6.60 -7.87
C LYS A 36 -3.72 -7.15 -7.84
N LYS A 37 -3.34 -7.89 -6.80
CA LYS A 37 -2.11 -8.69 -6.81
C LYS A 37 -2.32 -9.95 -7.66
N ASN A 38 -1.39 -10.25 -8.55
CA ASN A 38 -1.37 -11.46 -9.37
C ASN A 38 0.05 -12.00 -9.43
N ASP A 39 0.32 -13.11 -8.73
CA ASP A 39 1.65 -13.70 -8.57
C ASP A 39 2.71 -12.63 -8.21
N ASP A 40 3.67 -12.43 -9.09
CA ASP A 40 4.78 -11.49 -8.96
C ASP A 40 4.46 -10.09 -9.50
N SER A 41 3.18 -9.74 -9.66
CA SER A 41 2.75 -8.45 -10.20
C SER A 41 1.57 -7.83 -9.45
N TYR A 42 1.42 -6.52 -9.64
CA TYR A 42 0.25 -5.75 -9.26
C TYR A 42 -0.37 -5.13 -10.50
N ILE A 43 -1.68 -5.32 -10.65
CA ILE A 43 -2.48 -4.78 -11.74
C ILE A 43 -3.31 -3.63 -11.17
N PHE A 44 -3.04 -2.43 -11.66
CA PHE A 44 -3.78 -1.22 -11.35
C PHE A 44 -4.77 -0.96 -12.47
N THR A 45 -6.03 -0.70 -12.16
CA THR A 45 -7.07 -0.39 -13.16
C THR A 45 -7.93 0.78 -12.69
N LYS A 46 -8.16 1.76 -13.56
CA LYS A 46 -9.03 2.91 -13.28
C LYS A 46 -10.13 2.94 -14.33
N LYS A 47 -11.24 2.25 -14.02
CA LYS A 47 -12.30 1.92 -15.00
C LYS A 47 -12.90 3.16 -15.66
N HIS A 48 -13.16 4.21 -14.89
CA HIS A 48 -13.76 5.44 -15.40
C HIS A 48 -12.81 6.26 -16.31
N GLU A 49 -11.50 5.97 -16.29
CA GLU A 49 -10.52 6.56 -17.20
C GLU A 49 -10.01 5.57 -18.26
N ASN A 50 -10.55 4.34 -18.31
CA ASN A 50 -10.06 3.25 -19.16
C ASN A 50 -8.53 2.99 -19.06
N LYS A 51 -7.93 3.23 -17.88
CA LYS A 51 -6.48 3.01 -17.66
C LYS A 51 -6.21 1.67 -17.01
N ARG A 52 -5.10 1.04 -17.42
CA ARG A 52 -4.57 -0.19 -16.83
C ARG A 52 -3.05 -0.17 -16.83
N GLU A 53 -2.45 -0.44 -15.68
CA GLU A 53 -1.00 -0.51 -15.49
C GLU A 53 -0.63 -1.82 -14.78
N ILE A 54 0.50 -2.41 -15.13
CA ILE A 54 0.99 -3.66 -14.54
C ILE A 54 2.41 -3.43 -14.05
N PHE A 55 2.61 -3.61 -12.75
CA PHE A 55 3.92 -3.48 -12.12
C PHE A 55 4.38 -4.82 -11.60
N GLN A 56 5.57 -5.27 -12.00
CA GLN A 56 6.22 -6.40 -11.32
C GLN A 56 6.53 -5.99 -9.87
N THR A 57 6.36 -6.89 -8.92
CA THR A 57 6.51 -6.60 -7.48
C THR A 57 7.89 -6.04 -7.15
N LYS A 58 8.95 -6.64 -7.71
CA LYS A 58 10.32 -6.16 -7.52
C LYS A 58 10.54 -4.77 -8.10
N TYR A 59 9.99 -4.52 -9.29
CA TYR A 59 10.08 -3.21 -9.92
C TYR A 59 9.28 -2.15 -9.14
N LEU A 60 8.06 -2.48 -8.69
CA LEU A 60 7.24 -1.59 -7.89
C LEU A 60 7.95 -1.19 -6.60
N GLU A 61 8.56 -2.15 -5.92
CA GLU A 61 9.35 -1.89 -4.72
C GLU A 61 10.52 -0.97 -5.04
N GLN A 62 11.32 -1.28 -6.07
CA GLN A 62 12.42 -0.40 -6.48
C GLN A 62 11.96 1.01 -6.90
N PHE A 63 10.82 1.12 -7.59
CA PHE A 63 10.24 2.39 -8.00
C PHE A 63 9.83 3.24 -6.79
N ILE A 64 9.10 2.66 -5.83
CA ILE A 64 8.74 3.34 -4.58
C ILE A 64 10.01 3.75 -3.81
N GLU A 65 11.05 2.90 -3.84
CA GLU A 65 12.31 3.21 -3.19
C GLU A 65 13.10 4.34 -3.86
N SER A 66 12.96 4.50 -5.17
CA SER A 66 13.68 5.49 -5.99
C SER A 66 12.97 6.84 -6.05
N ASN A 67 11.65 6.87 -5.83
CA ASN A 67 10.82 8.08 -5.87
C ASN A 67 10.46 8.61 -4.46
N ARG A 68 11.25 8.29 -3.43
CA ARG A 68 10.98 8.63 -2.01
C ARG A 68 10.99 10.15 -1.69
N SER A 69 11.26 11.02 -2.67
CA SER A 69 11.55 12.44 -2.47
C SER A 69 10.73 13.40 -3.35
N LEU A 70 9.56 12.97 -3.84
CA LEU A 70 8.56 13.87 -4.45
C LEU A 70 7.40 14.12 -3.48
#